data_AF-A0A945XQK2-F1
#
_entry.id   AF-A0A945XQK2-F1
#
_cell.length_a   1.000
_cell.length_b   1.000
_cell.length_c   1.000
_cell.angle_alpha   90.00
_cell.angle_beta   90.00
_cell.angle_gamma   90.00
#
_symmetry.space_group_name_H-M   'P 1'
#
loop_
_entity.id
_entity.type
_entity.pdbx_description
1 polymer ?
#
loop_
_entity_poly.entity_id
_entity_poly.type
_entity_poly.pdbx_seq_one_letter_code
_entity_poly.pdbx_strand_id
1 'polypeptide(L)'
;PIFGALGGVLAPALIYFAINPSGEASLGWGIPMATDIAFALGILALFPVSISLKVFLTALAIVDDIGAILVVAIFYTDDIALQSLALGGCFLLVSIAANMAGARNPALYFLIGFVVWVAFLKSGVHATLAAVLMAFTIPARTRIHGNQFAEQAEALLKRLRETGLPQGNALLSSEQHSIVHSMEQVTEKATAPLQELEHTLMPFVTFLIMPIFALANAGVVIAEDFGAVITNSIAVGIVAGLVIGKPLGIFVFAWLSVKLKVAELPEGVTFTQIGAVGMLAGVGFTMALFISTLAWADESIIETAKTGVLIGSLISAVIGSFLLYLTTRKS
;
A
#
# COMPACT_ATOMS: atom_id res chain seq x y z
N PRO A 1 -0.58 -14.74 5.26
CA PRO A 1 -0.50 -13.55 4.38
C PRO A 1 0.75 -13.52 3.50
N ILE A 2 1.96 -13.54 4.08
CA ILE A 2 3.23 -13.46 3.33
C ILE A 2 3.36 -14.53 2.24
N PHE A 3 3.12 -15.81 2.55
CA PHE A 3 3.14 -16.86 1.53
C PHE A 3 2.08 -16.65 0.44
N GLY A 4 0.89 -16.19 0.82
CA GLY A 4 -0.15 -15.81 -0.14
C GLY A 4 0.30 -14.70 -1.07
N ALA A 5 0.94 -13.66 -0.54
CA ALA A 5 1.52 -12.56 -1.30
C ALA A 5 2.61 -13.04 -2.28
N LEU A 6 3.54 -13.89 -1.82
CA LEU A 6 4.55 -14.51 -2.69
C LEU A 6 3.90 -15.25 -3.88
N GLY A 7 2.86 -16.04 -3.62
CA GLY A 7 2.09 -16.69 -4.69
C GLY A 7 1.36 -15.67 -5.57
N GLY A 8 0.81 -14.62 -4.98
CA GLY A 8 0.10 -13.51 -5.62
C GLY A 8 0.98 -12.60 -6.47
N VAL A 9 2.30 -12.61 -6.28
CA VAL A 9 3.27 -11.93 -7.15
C VAL A 9 3.77 -12.88 -8.24
N LEU A 10 4.19 -14.09 -7.86
CA LEU A 10 4.85 -15.03 -8.77
C LEU A 10 3.89 -15.61 -9.83
N ALA A 11 2.71 -16.07 -9.42
CA ALA A 11 1.78 -16.72 -10.33
C ALA A 11 1.27 -15.81 -11.46
N PRO A 12 0.77 -14.58 -11.21
CA PRO A 12 0.34 -13.71 -12.31
C PRO A 12 1.48 -13.30 -13.24
N ALA A 13 2.68 -13.05 -12.70
CA ALA A 13 3.86 -12.75 -13.49
C ALA A 13 4.22 -13.89 -14.45
N LEU A 14 4.23 -15.13 -13.95
CA LEU A 14 4.50 -16.32 -14.76
C LEU A 14 3.42 -16.58 -15.81
N ILE A 15 2.13 -16.38 -15.48
CA ILE A 15 1.05 -16.52 -16.45
C ILE A 15 1.16 -15.47 -17.56
N TYR A 16 1.44 -14.21 -17.20
CA TYR A 16 1.65 -13.17 -18.19
C TYR A 16 2.81 -13.51 -19.12
N PHE A 17 3.96 -13.89 -18.54
CA PHE A 17 5.15 -14.23 -19.31
C PHE A 17 4.94 -15.46 -20.21
N ALA A 18 4.15 -16.46 -19.77
CA ALA A 18 3.82 -17.61 -20.60
C ALA A 18 2.99 -17.22 -21.85
N ILE A 19 2.16 -16.18 -21.75
CA ILE A 19 1.37 -15.64 -22.87
C ILE A 19 2.22 -14.72 -23.74
N ASN A 20 3.12 -13.94 -23.13
CA ASN A 20 3.99 -12.97 -23.80
C ASN A 20 5.49 -13.26 -23.51
N PRO A 21 6.05 -14.36 -24.04
CA PRO A 21 7.40 -14.81 -23.66
C PRO A 21 8.53 -14.00 -24.30
N SER A 22 8.23 -13.19 -25.31
CA SER A 22 9.23 -12.46 -26.11
C SER A 22 8.68 -11.17 -26.70
N GLY A 23 9.58 -10.30 -27.16
CA GLY A 23 9.23 -9.01 -27.76
C GLY A 23 8.87 -7.95 -26.72
N GLU A 24 8.41 -6.80 -27.18
CA GLU A 24 8.09 -5.66 -26.32
C GLU A 24 7.00 -6.00 -25.29
N ALA A 25 6.04 -6.85 -25.66
CA ALA A 25 5.00 -7.32 -24.75
C ALA A 25 5.56 -8.01 -23.49
N SER A 26 6.72 -8.65 -23.55
CA SER A 26 7.30 -9.36 -22.39
C SER A 26 7.63 -8.43 -21.22
N LEU A 27 7.81 -7.12 -21.46
CA LEU A 27 8.09 -6.13 -20.43
C LEU A 27 6.91 -5.96 -19.46
N GLY A 28 5.68 -6.31 -19.83
CA GLY A 28 4.49 -6.11 -19.00
C GLY A 28 4.29 -7.08 -17.84
N TRP A 29 5.23 -8.01 -17.59
CA TRP A 29 5.06 -9.10 -16.62
C TRP A 29 4.82 -8.63 -15.19
N GLY A 30 5.30 -7.44 -14.83
CA GLY A 30 5.06 -6.84 -13.52
C GLY A 30 3.64 -6.29 -13.34
N ILE A 31 2.89 -6.03 -14.41
CA ILE A 31 1.58 -5.36 -14.30
C ILE A 31 0.57 -6.17 -13.49
N PRO A 32 0.34 -7.48 -13.75
CA PRO A 32 -0.69 -8.23 -13.05
C PRO A 32 -0.29 -8.66 -11.62
N MET A 33 0.92 -8.31 -11.15
CA MET A 33 1.35 -8.59 -9.77
C MET A 33 0.73 -7.63 -8.75
N ALA A 34 0.39 -6.41 -9.17
CA ALA A 34 -0.01 -5.32 -8.29
C ALA A 34 -1.46 -5.44 -7.79
N THR A 35 -1.72 -5.02 -6.54
CA THR A 35 -3.06 -4.95 -5.93
C THR A 35 -3.39 -3.51 -5.61
N ASP A 36 -4.58 -3.02 -5.96
CA ASP A 36 -5.11 -1.78 -5.42
C ASP A 36 -5.73 -2.05 -4.04
N ILE A 37 -4.93 -1.82 -2.99
CA ILE A 37 -5.35 -2.03 -1.60
C ILE A 37 -6.60 -1.21 -1.24
N ALA A 38 -6.72 0.02 -1.73
CA ALA A 38 -7.82 0.91 -1.37
C ALA A 38 -9.14 0.41 -1.96
N PHE A 39 -9.12 -0.01 -3.23
CA PHE A 39 -10.32 -0.54 -3.89
C PHE A 39 -10.68 -1.93 -3.34
N ALA A 40 -9.70 -2.80 -3.13
CA ALA A 40 -9.92 -4.14 -2.58
C ALA A 40 -10.50 -4.10 -1.16
N LEU A 41 -9.96 -3.23 -0.28
CA LEU A 41 -10.52 -3.00 1.06
C LEU A 41 -11.86 -2.28 1.01
N GLY A 42 -12.06 -1.36 0.06
CA GLY A 42 -13.33 -0.67 -0.16
C GLY A 42 -14.46 -1.66 -0.49
N ILE A 43 -14.22 -2.60 -1.40
CA ILE A 43 -15.17 -3.69 -1.70
C ILE A 43 -15.37 -4.58 -0.48
N LEU A 44 -14.27 -5.01 0.16
CA LEU A 44 -14.34 -5.90 1.32
C LEU A 44 -15.16 -5.28 2.48
N ALA A 45 -15.11 -3.96 2.64
CA ALA A 45 -15.86 -3.22 3.64
C ALA A 45 -17.39 -3.20 3.41
N LEU A 46 -17.86 -3.51 2.18
CA LEU A 46 -19.28 -3.63 1.87
C LEU A 46 -19.91 -4.92 2.43
N PHE A 47 -19.08 -5.89 2.86
CA PHE A 47 -19.53 -7.19 3.36
C PHE A 47 -19.26 -7.34 4.86
N PRO A 48 -20.12 -8.08 5.60
CA PRO A 48 -19.91 -8.36 7.02
C PRO A 48 -18.82 -9.42 7.21
N VAL A 49 -17.55 -9.00 7.09
CA VAL A 49 -16.38 -9.88 7.22
C VAL A 49 -15.65 -9.69 8.56
N SER A 50 -14.96 -10.74 9.01
CA SER A 50 -14.15 -10.70 10.24
C SER A 50 -12.96 -9.74 10.12
N ILE A 51 -12.51 -9.21 11.27
CA ILE A 51 -11.31 -8.37 11.34
C ILE A 51 -10.09 -9.15 10.83
N SER A 52 -9.99 -10.44 11.16
CA SER A 52 -8.93 -11.33 10.69
C SER A 52 -8.80 -11.36 9.16
N LEU A 53 -9.93 -11.33 8.44
CA LEU A 53 -9.93 -11.33 6.97
C LEU A 53 -9.47 -9.99 6.40
N LYS A 54 -9.88 -8.87 7.02
CA LYS A 54 -9.39 -7.53 6.66
C LYS A 54 -7.88 -7.43 6.86
N VAL A 55 -7.39 -7.86 8.03
CA VAL A 55 -5.95 -7.91 8.34
C VAL A 55 -5.19 -8.80 7.35
N PHE A 56 -5.76 -9.95 6.96
CA PHE A 56 -5.15 -10.82 5.95
C PHE A 56 -4.99 -10.11 4.61
N LEU A 57 -6.04 -9.47 4.08
CA LEU A 57 -5.99 -8.76 2.79
C LEU A 57 -5.04 -7.56 2.87
N THR A 58 -5.11 -6.76 3.94
CA THR A 58 -4.21 -5.62 4.14
C THR A 58 -2.75 -6.07 4.15
N ALA A 59 -2.41 -7.10 4.93
CA ALA A 59 -1.05 -7.60 4.99
C ALA A 59 -0.58 -8.22 3.68
N LEU A 60 -1.46 -8.90 2.95
CA LEU A 60 -1.16 -9.45 1.62
C LEU A 60 -0.85 -8.33 0.62
N ALA A 61 -1.74 -7.33 0.54
CA ALA A 61 -1.60 -6.21 -0.40
C ALA A 61 -0.35 -5.37 -0.11
N ILE A 62 -0.02 -5.11 1.17
CA ILE A 62 1.21 -4.39 1.53
C ILE A 62 2.46 -5.15 1.05
N VAL A 63 2.51 -6.48 1.24
CA VAL A 63 3.66 -7.29 0.81
C VAL A 63 3.75 -7.33 -0.72
N ASP A 64 2.61 -7.48 -1.41
CA ASP A 64 2.53 -7.43 -2.87
C ASP A 64 3.03 -6.08 -3.41
N ASP A 65 2.60 -4.97 -2.81
CA ASP A 65 2.98 -3.61 -3.24
C ASP A 65 4.47 -3.33 -3.03
N ILE A 66 5.04 -3.76 -1.88
CA ILE A 66 6.49 -3.68 -1.66
C ILE A 66 7.22 -4.53 -2.70
N GLY A 67 6.73 -5.73 -2.99
CA GLY A 67 7.28 -6.60 -4.03
C GLY A 67 7.23 -5.94 -5.41
N ALA A 68 6.11 -5.31 -5.74
CA ALA A 68 5.90 -4.61 -6.99
C ALA A 68 6.84 -3.41 -7.15
N ILE A 69 7.00 -2.60 -6.09
CA ILE A 69 7.94 -1.47 -6.08
C ILE A 69 9.39 -1.94 -6.26
N LEU A 70 9.78 -3.05 -5.63
CA LEU A 70 11.12 -3.62 -5.78
C LEU A 70 11.37 -4.13 -7.20
N VAL A 71 10.40 -4.84 -7.77
CA VAL A 71 10.45 -5.27 -9.18
C VAL A 71 10.60 -4.06 -10.08
N VAL A 72 9.82 -3.01 -9.85
CA VAL A 72 9.89 -1.79 -10.65
C VAL A 72 11.26 -1.12 -10.57
N ALA A 73 11.81 -1.01 -9.36
CA ALA A 73 13.13 -0.44 -9.17
C ALA A 73 14.27 -1.25 -9.80
N ILE A 74 14.12 -2.55 -9.98
CA ILE A 74 15.18 -3.42 -10.53
C ILE A 74 15.05 -3.58 -12.05
N PHE A 75 13.83 -3.70 -12.57
CA PHE A 75 13.59 -4.13 -13.95
C PHE A 75 13.13 -3.03 -14.91
N TYR A 76 12.58 -1.92 -14.41
CA TYR A 76 12.13 -0.79 -15.26
C TYR A 76 13.01 0.46 -15.10
N THR A 77 14.18 0.34 -14.46
CA THR A 77 15.09 1.47 -14.22
C THR A 77 15.97 1.71 -15.45
N ASP A 78 15.99 2.96 -15.91
CA ASP A 78 16.81 3.43 -17.03
C ASP A 78 18.28 3.68 -16.62
N ASP A 79 19.03 4.39 -17.46
CA ASP A 79 20.42 4.78 -17.23
C ASP A 79 20.63 5.43 -15.85
N ILE A 80 21.50 4.80 -15.04
CA ILE A 80 21.72 5.22 -13.66
C ILE A 80 22.73 6.36 -13.59
N ALA A 81 22.28 7.57 -13.27
CA ALA A 81 23.18 8.68 -12.97
C ALA A 81 23.73 8.55 -11.54
N LEU A 82 24.90 7.94 -11.42
CA LEU A 82 25.54 7.59 -10.14
C LEU A 82 25.74 8.79 -9.21
N GLN A 83 25.97 9.99 -9.75
CA GLN A 83 26.14 11.22 -8.95
C GLN A 83 24.86 11.59 -8.19
N SER A 84 23.72 11.60 -8.89
CA SER A 84 22.41 11.86 -8.30
C SER A 84 22.06 10.77 -7.29
N LEU A 85 22.36 9.50 -7.61
CA LEU A 85 22.13 8.39 -6.70
C LEU A 85 22.96 8.50 -5.41
N ALA A 86 24.24 8.87 -5.53
CA ALA A 86 25.13 9.09 -4.38
C ALA A 86 24.63 10.24 -3.50
N LEU A 87 24.12 11.32 -4.09
CA LEU A 87 23.49 12.41 -3.35
C LEU A 87 22.27 11.93 -2.57
N GLY A 88 21.37 11.17 -3.22
CA GLY A 88 20.21 10.57 -2.56
C GLY A 88 20.60 9.64 -1.42
N GLY A 89 21.61 8.78 -1.63
CA GLY A 89 22.17 7.92 -0.60
C GLY A 89 22.76 8.69 0.59
N CYS A 90 23.46 9.80 0.34
CA CYS A 90 23.99 10.66 1.39
C CYS A 90 22.86 11.26 2.25
N PHE A 91 21.81 11.80 1.64
CA PHE A 91 20.68 12.34 2.39
C PHE A 91 19.86 11.26 3.12
N LEU A 92 19.79 10.03 2.59
CA LEU A 92 19.24 8.89 3.33
C LEU A 92 20.07 8.59 4.59
N LEU A 93 21.41 8.61 4.50
CA LEU A 93 22.28 8.43 5.66
C LEU A 93 22.10 9.56 6.68
N VAL A 94 21.90 10.81 6.23
CA VAL A 94 21.57 11.94 7.11
C VAL A 94 20.25 11.69 7.83
N SER A 95 19.23 11.17 7.14
CA SER A 95 17.94 10.82 7.74
C SER A 95 18.09 9.75 8.82
N ILE A 96 18.88 8.70 8.54
CA ILE A 96 19.18 7.63 9.50
C ILE A 96 19.93 8.20 10.71
N ALA A 97 20.95 9.05 10.49
CA ALA A 97 21.70 9.69 11.55
C ALA A 97 20.80 10.60 12.42
N ALA A 98 19.86 11.32 11.81
CA ALA A 98 18.89 12.14 12.53
C ALA A 98 17.97 11.29 13.43
N ASN A 99 17.48 10.14 12.93
CA ASN A 99 16.70 9.19 13.72
C ASN A 99 17.52 8.62 14.89
N MET A 100 18.76 8.21 14.63
CA MET A 100 19.67 7.71 15.66
C MET A 100 20.00 8.78 16.72
N ALA A 101 20.10 10.05 16.32
CA ALA A 101 20.26 11.19 17.23
C ALA A 101 18.98 11.55 18.00
N GLY A 102 17.87 10.87 17.73
CA GLY A 102 16.59 11.08 18.42
C GLY A 102 15.75 12.23 17.88
N ALA A 103 16.04 12.72 16.67
CA ALA A 103 15.20 13.73 16.00
C ALA A 103 13.84 13.11 15.65
N ARG A 104 12.76 13.70 16.17
CA ARG A 104 11.39 13.19 16.02
C ARG A 104 10.46 14.10 15.23
N ASN A 105 10.93 15.28 14.84
CA ASN A 105 10.12 16.24 14.10
C ASN A 105 9.81 15.70 12.68
N PRO A 106 8.54 15.43 12.34
CA PRO A 106 8.17 14.88 11.04
C PRO A 106 8.57 15.78 9.85
N ALA A 107 8.54 17.11 10.03
CA ALA A 107 8.88 18.06 8.98
C ALA A 107 10.33 17.92 8.48
N LEU A 108 11.24 17.52 9.38
CA LEU A 108 12.65 17.26 9.01
C LEU A 108 12.75 16.10 8.01
N TYR A 109 12.05 15.00 8.28
CA TYR A 109 12.05 13.83 7.41
C TYR A 109 11.38 14.11 6.08
N PHE A 110 10.32 14.94 6.05
CA PHE A 110 9.74 15.40 4.79
C PHE A 110 10.70 16.23 3.94
N LEU A 111 11.42 17.16 4.57
CA LEU A 111 12.38 18.01 3.85
C LEU A 111 13.53 17.17 3.26
N ILE A 112 14.10 16.27 4.07
CA ILE A 112 15.13 15.33 3.60
C ILE A 112 14.56 14.44 2.50
N GLY A 113 13.36 13.90 2.70
CA GLY A 113 12.69 13.02 1.76
C GLY A 113 12.42 13.68 0.41
N PHE A 114 12.10 14.98 0.39
CA PHE A 114 11.98 15.74 -0.85
C PHE A 114 13.31 15.79 -1.62
N VAL A 115 14.44 16.01 -0.93
CA VAL A 115 15.77 15.99 -1.55
C VAL A 115 16.12 14.61 -2.09
N VAL A 116 15.88 13.55 -1.31
CA VAL A 116 16.10 12.16 -1.75
C VAL A 116 15.22 11.84 -2.95
N TRP A 117 13.95 12.25 -2.95
CA TRP A 117 13.01 12.05 -4.06
C TRP A 117 13.51 12.71 -5.35
N VAL A 118 13.93 13.99 -5.30
CA VAL A 118 14.52 14.68 -6.47
C VAL A 118 15.80 14.00 -6.94
N ALA A 119 16.65 13.54 -6.01
CA ALA A 119 17.89 12.87 -6.33
C ALA A 119 17.65 11.53 -7.05
N PHE A 120 16.66 10.76 -6.61
CA PHE A 120 16.26 9.50 -7.25
C PHE A 120 15.64 9.78 -8.62
N LEU A 121 14.73 10.76 -8.74
CA LEU A 121 14.15 11.17 -10.02
C LEU A 121 15.23 11.52 -11.07
N LYS A 122 16.31 12.18 -10.65
CA LYS A 122 17.45 12.52 -11.52
C LYS A 122 18.47 11.40 -11.68
N SER A 123 18.38 10.32 -10.92
CA SER A 123 19.32 9.21 -10.98
C SER A 123 18.88 8.10 -11.94
N GLY A 124 17.69 8.19 -12.54
CA GLY A 124 17.09 7.11 -13.31
C GLY A 124 16.38 6.06 -12.45
N VAL A 125 16.64 6.05 -11.13
CA VAL A 125 15.92 5.18 -10.19
C VAL A 125 14.53 5.77 -9.91
N HIS A 126 13.52 4.90 -9.85
CA HIS A 126 12.15 5.32 -9.56
C HIS A 126 12.01 6.12 -8.27
N ALA A 127 11.42 7.30 -8.38
CA ALA A 127 11.25 8.22 -7.26
C ALA A 127 10.29 7.67 -6.17
N THR A 128 9.43 6.70 -6.50
CA THR A 128 8.58 5.99 -5.51
C THR A 128 9.39 5.21 -4.49
N LEU A 129 10.54 4.65 -4.89
CA LEU A 129 11.44 3.94 -3.98
C LEU A 129 12.01 4.87 -2.90
N ALA A 130 12.25 6.15 -3.24
CA ALA A 130 12.73 7.14 -2.28
C ALA A 130 11.75 7.31 -1.11
N ALA A 131 10.44 7.36 -1.37
CA ALA A 131 9.43 7.51 -0.33
C ALA A 131 9.40 6.29 0.61
N VAL A 132 9.50 5.08 0.06
CA VAL A 132 9.56 3.83 0.83
C VAL A 132 10.82 3.79 1.71
N LEU A 133 11.99 4.09 1.14
CA LEU A 133 13.24 4.14 1.90
C LEU A 133 13.20 5.19 3.00
N MET A 134 12.64 6.37 2.72
CA MET A 134 12.46 7.42 3.72
C MET A 134 11.54 6.99 4.85
N ALA A 135 10.45 6.28 4.57
CA ALA A 135 9.54 5.77 5.61
C ALA A 135 10.27 4.86 6.62
N PHE A 136 11.20 4.01 6.15
CA PHE A 136 12.05 3.19 7.04
C PHE A 136 13.01 3.99 7.92
N THR A 137 13.30 5.25 7.56
CA THR A 137 14.16 6.12 8.38
C THR A 137 13.40 6.89 9.46
N ILE A 138 12.06 6.94 9.41
CA ILE A 138 11.25 7.70 10.35
C ILE A 138 11.15 6.94 11.70
N PRO A 139 11.22 7.64 12.86
CA PRO A 139 11.14 7.00 14.16
C PRO A 139 9.80 6.27 14.39
N ALA A 140 9.88 4.95 14.63
CA ALA A 140 8.73 4.09 14.91
C ALA A 140 8.55 3.74 16.41
N ARG A 141 9.29 4.40 17.32
CA ARG A 141 9.27 4.13 18.76
C ARG A 141 8.70 5.31 19.56
N THR A 142 7.91 5.02 20.59
CA THR A 142 7.43 6.03 21.55
C THR A 142 8.58 6.61 22.38
N ARG A 143 8.39 7.77 23.01
CA ARG A 143 9.41 8.38 23.88
C ARG A 143 9.29 7.90 25.31
N ILE A 144 8.05 7.68 25.76
CA ILE A 144 7.73 7.19 27.10
C ILE A 144 7.05 5.83 27.00
N HIS A 145 7.24 5.02 28.05
CA HIS A 145 6.55 3.73 28.19
C HIS A 145 5.11 3.93 28.67
N GLY A 146 4.25 2.96 28.39
CA GLY A 146 2.82 3.02 28.77
C GLY A 146 2.59 3.30 30.25
N ASN A 147 3.41 2.74 31.15
CA ASN A 147 3.29 2.99 32.59
C ASN A 147 3.62 4.44 32.96
N GLN A 148 4.68 5.02 32.37
CA GLN A 148 5.06 6.41 32.61
C GLN A 148 4.01 7.38 32.05
N PHE A 149 3.43 7.05 30.89
CA PHE A 149 2.31 7.81 30.33
C PHE A 149 1.11 7.78 31.28
N ALA A 150 0.72 6.60 31.77
CA ALA A 150 -0.41 6.45 32.68
C ALA A 150 -0.22 7.26 33.97
N GLU A 151 0.96 7.17 34.59
CA GLU A 151 1.30 7.90 35.81
C GLU A 151 1.25 9.43 35.60
N GLN A 152 1.87 9.93 34.52
CA GLN A 152 1.88 11.36 34.20
C GLN A 152 0.48 11.88 33.84
N ALA A 153 -0.30 11.11 33.09
CA ALA A 153 -1.67 11.46 32.72
C ALA A 153 -2.59 11.52 33.95
N GLU A 154 -2.48 10.56 34.87
CA GLU A 154 -3.24 10.55 36.12
C GLU A 154 -2.90 11.76 37.00
N ALA A 155 -1.61 12.09 37.12
CA ALA A 155 -1.15 13.25 37.88
C ALA A 155 -1.71 14.58 37.30
N LEU A 156 -1.68 14.73 35.97
CA LEU A 156 -2.21 15.92 35.30
C LEU A 156 -3.74 16.02 35.43
N LEU A 157 -4.45 14.90 35.29
CA LEU A 157 -5.90 14.84 35.45
C LEU A 157 -6.33 15.18 36.89
N LYS A 158 -5.60 14.66 37.89
CA LYS A 158 -5.82 15.00 39.30
C LYS A 158 -5.64 16.50 39.52
N ARG A 159 -4.55 17.08 39.00
CA ARG A 159 -4.28 18.53 39.10
C ARG A 159 -5.37 19.37 38.44
N LEU A 160 -5.87 18.96 37.27
CA LEU A 160 -6.98 19.65 36.60
C LEU A 160 -8.26 19.64 37.45
N ARG A 161 -8.56 18.52 38.11
CA ARG A 161 -9.71 18.41 39.02
C ARG A 161 -9.56 19.30 40.26
N GLU A 162 -8.35 19.43 40.79
CA GLU A 162 -8.04 20.29 41.95
C GLU A 162 -8.14 21.78 41.59
N THR A 163 -7.67 22.20 40.41
CA THR A 163 -7.81 23.58 39.92
C THR A 163 -9.27 23.92 39.57
N GLY A 164 -10.11 22.90 39.33
CA GLY A 164 -11.50 23.04 38.94
C GLY A 164 -11.69 22.81 37.44
N LEU A 165 -12.71 22.03 37.08
CA LEU A 165 -13.01 21.69 35.69
C LEU A 165 -13.54 22.91 34.92
N PRO A 166 -13.25 23.01 33.61
CA PRO A 166 -13.84 24.04 32.75
C PRO A 166 -15.37 23.95 32.81
N GLN A 167 -16.04 25.07 33.09
CA GLN A 167 -17.50 25.15 33.06
C GLN A 167 -17.97 25.64 31.70
N GLY A 168 -18.71 24.79 30.96
CA GLY A 168 -19.23 25.12 29.64
C GLY A 168 -18.12 25.41 28.62
N ASN A 169 -18.37 26.36 27.71
CA ASN A 169 -17.43 26.78 26.66
C ASN A 169 -16.60 28.01 27.07
N ALA A 170 -16.40 28.24 28.37
CA ALA A 170 -15.62 29.38 28.86
C ALA A 170 -14.12 29.24 28.54
N LEU A 171 -13.43 30.37 28.38
CA LEU A 171 -11.98 30.39 28.23
C LEU A 171 -11.30 29.78 29.45
N LEU A 172 -10.30 28.94 29.20
CA LEU A 172 -9.51 28.31 30.25
C LEU A 172 -8.68 29.36 31.01
N SER A 173 -8.59 29.22 32.32
CA SER A 173 -7.60 30.00 33.10
C SER A 173 -6.19 29.63 32.65
N SER A 174 -5.21 30.52 32.88
CA SER A 174 -3.82 30.26 32.51
C SER A 174 -3.28 28.96 33.12
N GLU A 175 -3.72 28.60 34.34
CA GLU A 175 -3.35 27.34 34.98
C GLU A 175 -4.00 26.14 34.30
N GLN A 176 -5.31 26.19 34.02
CA GLN A 176 -6.01 25.12 33.30
C GLN A 176 -5.42 24.90 31.90
N HIS A 177 -5.16 25.98 31.15
CA HIS A 177 -4.53 25.90 29.83
C HIS A 177 -3.15 25.24 29.90
N SER A 178 -2.33 25.57 30.91
CA SER A 178 -1.01 24.95 31.09
C SER A 178 -1.09 23.44 31.37
N ILE A 179 -2.11 22.99 32.11
CA ILE A 179 -2.33 21.58 32.42
C ILE A 179 -2.76 20.84 31.14
N VAL A 180 -3.73 21.38 30.41
CA VAL A 180 -4.20 20.80 29.14
C VAL A 180 -3.06 20.71 28.12
N HIS A 181 -2.26 21.77 27.97
CA HIS A 181 -1.08 21.73 27.11
C HIS A 181 -0.03 20.71 27.58
N SER A 182 0.15 20.52 28.89
CA SER A 182 1.04 19.46 29.40
C SER A 182 0.49 18.06 29.09
N MET A 183 -0.83 17.87 29.13
CA MET A 183 -1.47 16.62 28.74
C MET A 183 -1.27 16.33 27.25
N GLU A 184 -1.37 17.35 26.40
CA GLU A 184 -1.04 17.26 24.97
C GLU A 184 0.41 16.78 24.77
N GLN A 185 1.38 17.42 25.42
CA GLN A 185 2.79 17.02 25.34
C GLN A 185 3.07 15.60 25.83
N VAL A 186 2.39 15.14 26.88
CA VAL A 186 2.52 13.77 27.39
C VAL A 186 1.94 12.76 26.40
N THR A 187 0.82 13.11 25.76
CA THR A 187 0.17 12.30 24.72
C THR A 187 1.05 12.19 23.48
N GLU A 188 1.62 13.30 22.99
CA GLU A 188 2.55 13.33 21.85
C GLU A 188 3.79 12.46 22.10
N LYS A 189 4.30 12.41 23.34
CA LYS A 189 5.44 11.55 23.71
C LYS A 189 5.08 10.07 23.73
N ALA A 190 3.81 9.72 23.91
CA ALA A 190 3.31 8.36 23.98
C ALA A 190 3.01 7.76 22.60
N THR A 191 3.01 8.56 21.54
CA THR A 191 2.86 8.11 20.16
C THR A 191 4.20 8.03 19.44
N ALA A 192 4.28 7.19 18.40
CA ALA A 192 5.43 7.14 17.51
C ALA A 192 5.24 8.14 16.35
N PRO A 193 6.25 8.96 15.98
CA PRO A 193 6.14 9.91 14.88
C PRO A 193 5.69 9.29 13.55
N LEU A 194 6.14 8.05 13.25
CA LEU A 194 5.70 7.31 12.06
C LEU A 194 4.18 7.05 12.08
N GLN A 195 3.63 6.65 13.23
CA GLN A 195 2.21 6.33 13.37
C GLN A 195 1.34 7.60 13.31
N GLU A 196 1.83 8.70 13.88
CA GLU A 196 1.16 10.00 13.77
C GLU A 196 1.11 10.47 12.32
N LEU A 197 2.25 10.39 11.62
CA LEU A 197 2.31 10.70 10.19
C LEU A 197 1.37 9.85 9.35
N GLU A 198 1.32 8.54 9.59
CA GLU A 198 0.39 7.64 8.91
C GLU A 198 -1.06 8.09 9.13
N HIS A 199 -1.46 8.36 10.37
CA HIS A 199 -2.81 8.80 10.71
C HIS A 199 -3.16 10.15 10.07
N THR A 200 -2.22 11.08 10.01
CA THR A 200 -2.42 12.39 9.39
C THR A 200 -2.49 12.28 7.86
N LEU A 201 -1.67 11.44 7.23
CA LEU A 201 -1.59 11.33 5.76
C LEU A 201 -2.67 10.46 5.15
N MET A 202 -3.08 9.37 5.83
CA MET A 202 -3.98 8.36 5.26
C MET A 202 -5.29 8.97 4.70
N PRO A 203 -5.98 9.92 5.37
CA PRO A 203 -7.18 10.53 4.80
C PRO A 203 -6.89 11.33 3.52
N PHE A 204 -5.80 12.10 3.48
CA PHE A 204 -5.42 12.85 2.27
C PHE A 204 -5.04 11.91 1.12
N VAL A 205 -4.29 10.85 1.41
CA VAL A 205 -3.92 9.87 0.39
C VAL A 205 -5.18 9.18 -0.16
N THR A 206 -6.08 8.75 0.72
CA THR A 206 -7.28 7.98 0.35
C THR A 206 -8.32 8.83 -0.39
N PHE A 207 -8.57 10.05 0.06
CA PHE A 207 -9.67 10.88 -0.46
C PHE A 207 -9.25 11.94 -1.47
N LEU A 208 -7.94 12.24 -1.59
CA LEU A 208 -7.44 13.25 -2.53
C LEU A 208 -6.44 12.64 -3.51
N ILE A 209 -5.33 12.06 -3.03
CA ILE A 209 -4.24 11.61 -3.91
C ILE A 209 -4.68 10.44 -4.79
N MET A 210 -5.25 9.39 -4.20
CA MET A 210 -5.67 8.18 -4.93
C MET A 210 -6.75 8.49 -5.98
N PRO A 211 -7.82 9.26 -5.70
CA PRO A 211 -8.79 9.64 -6.72
C PRO A 211 -8.21 10.48 -7.86
N ILE A 212 -7.34 11.45 -7.55
CA ILE A 212 -6.68 12.27 -8.58
C ILE A 212 -5.77 11.40 -9.43
N PHE A 213 -4.97 10.54 -8.81
CA PHE A 213 -4.08 9.61 -9.49
C PHE A 213 -4.86 8.65 -10.40
N ALA A 214 -5.94 8.08 -9.89
CA ALA A 214 -6.83 7.20 -10.65
C ALA A 214 -7.44 7.95 -11.84
N LEU A 215 -7.97 9.16 -11.64
CA LEU A 215 -8.56 9.96 -12.72
C LEU A 215 -7.54 10.31 -13.81
N ALA A 216 -6.32 10.68 -13.42
CA ALA A 216 -5.26 11.04 -14.35
C ALA A 216 -4.76 9.85 -15.20
N ASN A 217 -4.74 8.64 -14.63
CA ASN A 217 -4.19 7.45 -15.29
C ASN A 217 -5.25 6.51 -15.90
N ALA A 218 -6.48 6.54 -15.39
CA ALA A 218 -7.58 5.73 -15.89
C ALA A 218 -8.32 6.35 -17.07
N GLY A 219 -7.98 7.58 -17.47
CA GLY A 219 -8.45 8.22 -18.69
C GLY A 219 -7.99 7.46 -19.93
N VAL A 220 -8.63 6.33 -20.19
CA VAL A 220 -8.41 5.49 -21.38
C VAL A 220 -9.37 5.99 -22.45
N VAL A 221 -8.82 6.39 -23.59
CA VAL A 221 -9.63 6.51 -24.81
C VAL A 221 -10.09 5.09 -25.12
N ILE A 222 -11.37 4.82 -24.87
CA ILE A 222 -11.94 3.50 -25.15
C ILE A 222 -11.70 3.25 -26.64
N ALA A 223 -10.82 2.29 -26.95
CA ALA A 223 -10.52 1.92 -28.31
C ALA A 223 -11.83 1.63 -29.04
N GLU A 224 -12.03 2.24 -30.20
CA GLU A 224 -13.27 2.11 -30.98
C GLU A 224 -13.58 0.64 -31.33
N ASP A 225 -12.56 -0.23 -31.30
CA ASP A 225 -12.67 -1.68 -31.48
C ASP A 225 -12.32 -2.47 -30.20
N PHE A 226 -13.32 -2.70 -29.35
CA PHE A 226 -13.21 -3.59 -28.19
C PHE A 226 -12.82 -5.04 -28.57
N GLY A 227 -13.15 -5.51 -29.78
CA GLY A 227 -12.83 -6.86 -30.23
C GLY A 227 -11.32 -7.06 -30.42
N ALA A 228 -10.64 -6.05 -30.93
CA ALA A 228 -9.19 -6.04 -31.07
C ALA A 228 -8.46 -6.09 -29.71
N VAL A 229 -8.99 -5.44 -28.68
CA VAL A 229 -8.39 -5.45 -27.34
C VAL A 229 -8.48 -6.83 -26.69
N ILE A 230 -9.59 -7.54 -26.85
CA ILE A 230 -9.79 -8.88 -26.27
C ILE A 230 -8.90 -9.93 -26.94
N THR A 231 -8.43 -9.68 -28.16
CA THR A 231 -7.50 -10.58 -28.87
C THR A 231 -6.04 -10.19 -28.71
N ASN A 232 -5.75 -9.00 -28.18
CA ASN A 232 -4.39 -8.53 -27.95
C ASN A 232 -3.73 -9.30 -26.78
N SER A 233 -2.55 -9.85 -27.03
CA SER A 233 -1.84 -10.70 -26.07
C SER A 233 -1.44 -9.98 -24.78
N ILE A 234 -1.21 -8.66 -24.82
CA ILE A 234 -0.90 -7.84 -23.65
C ILE A 234 -2.12 -7.74 -22.74
N ALA A 235 -3.27 -7.35 -23.30
CA ALA A 235 -4.51 -7.24 -22.55
C ALA A 235 -4.94 -8.61 -22.01
N VAL A 236 -4.93 -9.66 -22.84
CA VAL A 236 -5.25 -11.04 -22.42
C VAL A 236 -4.30 -11.51 -21.31
N GLY A 237 -3.00 -11.24 -21.44
CA GLY A 237 -2.01 -11.56 -20.42
C GLY A 237 -2.30 -10.89 -19.08
N ILE A 238 -2.62 -9.60 -19.09
CA ILE A 238 -2.97 -8.84 -17.88
C ILE A 238 -4.24 -9.39 -17.26
N VAL A 239 -5.30 -9.59 -18.05
CA VAL A 239 -6.57 -10.15 -17.55
C VAL A 239 -6.35 -11.53 -16.96
N ALA A 240 -5.65 -12.43 -17.66
CA ALA A 240 -5.37 -13.78 -17.17
C ALA A 240 -4.52 -13.76 -15.89
N GLY A 241 -3.51 -12.89 -15.82
CA GLY A 241 -2.70 -12.70 -14.62
C GLY A 241 -3.56 -12.26 -13.42
N LEU A 242 -4.35 -11.18 -13.57
CA LEU A 242 -5.17 -10.63 -12.49
C LEU A 242 -6.31 -11.56 -12.06
N VAL A 243 -7.04 -12.12 -13.02
CA VAL A 243 -8.29 -12.89 -12.79
C VAL A 243 -8.03 -14.35 -12.44
N ILE A 244 -6.95 -14.94 -12.97
CA ILE A 244 -6.63 -16.36 -12.76
C ILE A 244 -5.36 -16.51 -11.94
N GLY A 245 -4.27 -15.90 -12.39
CA GLY A 245 -2.95 -16.07 -11.79
C GLY A 245 -2.92 -15.68 -10.32
N LYS A 246 -3.48 -14.52 -10.01
CA LYS A 246 -3.48 -13.98 -8.66
C LYS A 246 -4.28 -14.80 -7.65
N PRO A 247 -5.59 -15.06 -7.86
CA PRO A 247 -6.34 -15.90 -6.92
C PRO A 247 -5.76 -17.30 -6.80
N LEU A 248 -5.32 -17.89 -7.92
CA LEU A 248 -4.69 -19.22 -7.91
C LEU A 248 -3.39 -19.21 -7.09
N GLY A 249 -2.50 -18.26 -7.33
CA GLY A 249 -1.24 -18.12 -6.63
C GLY A 249 -1.42 -17.93 -5.13
N ILE A 250 -2.27 -16.99 -4.75
CA ILE A 250 -2.60 -16.71 -3.34
C ILE A 250 -3.15 -17.96 -2.66
N PHE A 251 -4.13 -18.62 -3.28
CA PHE A 251 -4.77 -19.81 -2.72
C PHE A 251 -3.79 -20.97 -2.58
N VAL A 252 -3.05 -21.30 -3.64
CA VAL A 252 -2.12 -22.45 -3.67
C VAL A 252 -1.00 -22.26 -2.66
N PHE A 253 -0.37 -21.09 -2.60
CA PHE A 253 0.71 -20.85 -1.65
C PHE A 253 0.22 -20.76 -0.21
N ALA A 254 -0.95 -20.14 0.03
CA ALA A 254 -1.57 -20.16 1.36
C ALA A 254 -1.88 -21.60 1.80
N TRP A 255 -2.52 -22.39 0.94
CA TRP A 255 -2.84 -23.79 1.21
C TRP A 255 -1.58 -24.64 1.44
N LEU A 256 -0.55 -24.49 0.60
CA LEU A 256 0.69 -25.23 0.72
C LEU A 256 1.41 -24.88 2.03
N SER A 257 1.47 -23.60 2.39
CA SER A 257 2.12 -23.17 3.64
C SER A 257 1.46 -23.75 4.88
N VAL A 258 0.12 -23.86 4.89
CA VAL A 258 -0.65 -24.50 5.96
C VAL A 258 -0.45 -26.01 5.95
N LYS A 259 -0.48 -26.65 4.78
CA LYS A 259 -0.28 -28.10 4.63
C LYS A 259 1.12 -28.54 5.08
N LEU A 260 2.13 -27.71 4.82
CA LEU A 260 3.51 -27.94 5.26
C LEU A 260 3.75 -27.55 6.73
N LYS A 261 2.73 -27.07 7.45
CA LYS A 261 2.79 -26.61 8.86
C LYS A 261 3.82 -25.49 9.08
N VAL A 262 4.03 -24.64 8.07
CA VAL A 262 4.90 -23.45 8.14
C VAL A 262 4.10 -22.21 8.53
N ALA A 263 2.77 -22.24 8.32
CA ALA A 263 1.86 -21.17 8.69
C ALA A 263 0.51 -21.72 9.13
N GLU A 264 -0.29 -20.89 9.80
CA GLU A 264 -1.66 -21.19 10.21
C GLU A 264 -2.63 -20.19 9.59
N LEU A 265 -3.90 -20.62 9.44
CA LEU A 265 -4.97 -19.72 9.01
C LEU A 265 -5.31 -18.74 10.14
N PRO A 266 -5.63 -17.47 9.82
CA PRO A 266 -6.16 -16.55 10.83
C PRO A 266 -7.45 -17.08 11.46
N GLU A 267 -7.69 -16.74 12.72
CA GLU A 267 -8.90 -17.16 13.44
C GLU A 267 -10.17 -16.74 12.70
N GLY A 268 -11.08 -17.71 12.53
CA GLY A 268 -12.36 -17.49 11.86
C GLY A 268 -12.26 -17.30 10.34
N VAL A 269 -11.09 -17.58 9.72
CA VAL A 269 -10.91 -17.50 8.26
C VAL A 269 -10.83 -18.89 7.66
N THR A 270 -11.63 -19.11 6.60
CA THR A 270 -11.69 -20.36 5.85
C THR A 270 -10.93 -20.25 4.52
N PHE A 271 -10.52 -21.39 3.94
CA PHE A 271 -9.89 -21.41 2.62
C PHE A 271 -10.80 -20.88 1.50
N THR A 272 -12.12 -21.02 1.62
CA THR A 272 -13.08 -20.43 0.67
C THR A 272 -13.07 -18.91 0.74
N GLN A 273 -12.97 -18.32 1.94
CA GLN A 273 -12.78 -16.88 2.11
C GLN A 273 -11.41 -16.42 1.58
N ILE A 274 -10.35 -17.23 1.72
CA ILE A 274 -9.06 -16.93 1.09
C ILE A 274 -9.18 -16.91 -0.43
N GLY A 275 -9.92 -17.85 -1.03
CA GLY A 275 -10.19 -17.82 -2.48
C GLY A 275 -10.94 -16.56 -2.90
N ALA A 276 -11.97 -16.17 -2.15
CA ALA A 276 -12.74 -14.95 -2.41
C ALA A 276 -11.89 -13.67 -2.29
N VAL A 277 -11.06 -13.58 -1.24
CA VAL A 277 -10.13 -12.46 -1.03
C VAL A 277 -8.99 -12.48 -2.05
N GLY A 278 -8.51 -13.64 -2.46
CA GLY A 278 -7.53 -13.78 -3.54
C GLY A 278 -8.07 -13.25 -4.87
N MET A 279 -9.38 -13.39 -5.11
CA MET A 279 -10.04 -12.77 -6.26
C MET A 279 -10.08 -11.24 -6.13
N LEU A 280 -10.41 -10.71 -4.95
CA LEU A 280 -10.35 -9.26 -4.71
C LEU A 280 -8.93 -8.69 -4.83
N ALA A 281 -7.90 -9.45 -4.45
CA ALA A 281 -6.52 -9.06 -4.65
C ALA A 281 -6.18 -8.91 -6.15
N GLY A 282 -6.93 -9.57 -7.04
CA GLY A 282 -6.87 -9.39 -8.50
C GLY A 282 -7.36 -8.04 -9.01
N VAL A 283 -7.84 -7.14 -8.14
CA VAL A 283 -8.09 -5.74 -8.49
C VAL A 283 -6.75 -5.01 -8.51
N GLY A 284 -6.13 -4.87 -9.68
CA GLY A 284 -4.83 -4.21 -9.81
C GLY A 284 -4.92 -2.68 -9.95
N PHE A 285 -6.05 -2.19 -10.49
CA PHE A 285 -6.39 -0.79 -10.76
C PHE A 285 -5.22 0.21 -10.69
N THR A 286 -5.12 1.07 -9.67
CA THR A 286 -4.15 2.18 -9.67
C THR A 286 -2.70 1.73 -9.78
N MET A 287 -2.28 0.72 -9.02
CA MET A 287 -0.89 0.27 -9.03
C MET A 287 -0.54 -0.48 -10.33
N ALA A 288 -1.48 -1.22 -10.92
CA ALA A 288 -1.27 -1.85 -12.23
C ALA A 288 -1.27 -0.81 -13.38
N LEU A 289 -2.10 0.23 -13.30
CA LEU A 289 -2.06 1.37 -14.24
C LEU A 289 -0.73 2.12 -14.13
N PHE A 290 -0.21 2.30 -12.91
CA PHE A 290 1.11 2.89 -12.69
C PHE A 290 2.22 2.07 -13.35
N ILE A 291 2.23 0.75 -13.13
CA ILE A 291 3.27 -0.11 -13.73
C ILE A 291 3.14 -0.11 -15.26
N SER A 292 1.94 -0.03 -15.82
CA SER A 292 1.78 0.03 -17.28
C SER A 292 2.42 1.25 -17.94
N THR A 293 2.47 2.40 -17.25
CA THR A 293 3.14 3.60 -17.79
C THR A 293 4.66 3.55 -17.64
N LEU A 294 5.18 2.63 -16.84
CA LEU A 294 6.62 2.39 -16.67
C LEU A 294 7.13 1.29 -17.59
N ALA A 295 6.28 0.33 -17.96
CA ALA A 295 6.70 -0.83 -18.74
C ALA A 295 6.98 -0.52 -20.21
N TRP A 296 6.37 0.54 -20.76
CA TRP A 296 6.51 0.90 -22.18
C TRP A 296 6.53 2.42 -22.39
N ALA A 297 7.16 2.84 -23.50
CA ALA A 297 7.12 4.22 -23.98
C ALA A 297 6.06 4.46 -25.06
N ASP A 298 5.57 3.40 -25.73
CA ASP A 298 4.55 3.49 -26.77
C ASP A 298 3.15 3.65 -26.16
N GLU A 299 2.51 4.79 -26.39
CA GLU A 299 1.19 5.11 -25.82
C GLU A 299 0.10 4.12 -26.27
N SER A 300 0.19 3.55 -27.48
CA SER A 300 -0.80 2.57 -27.96
C SER A 300 -0.76 1.26 -27.17
N ILE A 301 0.45 0.84 -26.76
CA ILE A 301 0.65 -0.32 -25.90
C ILE A 301 0.14 -0.01 -24.49
N ILE A 302 0.44 1.19 -23.98
CA ILE A 302 -0.04 1.64 -22.67
C ILE A 302 -1.57 1.66 -22.63
N GLU A 303 -2.25 2.22 -23.63
CA GLU A 303 -3.72 2.24 -23.71
C GLU A 303 -4.32 0.83 -23.73
N THR A 304 -3.71 -0.08 -24.49
CA THR A 304 -4.11 -1.50 -24.53
C THR A 304 -3.94 -2.15 -23.15
N ALA A 305 -2.82 -1.89 -22.49
CA ALA A 305 -2.53 -2.42 -21.16
C ALA A 305 -3.49 -1.84 -20.10
N LYS A 306 -3.74 -0.53 -20.10
CA LYS A 306 -4.71 0.14 -19.23
C LYS A 306 -6.10 -0.47 -19.41
N THR A 307 -6.53 -0.73 -20.64
CA THR A 307 -7.81 -1.40 -20.92
C THR A 307 -7.85 -2.81 -20.34
N GLY A 308 -6.78 -3.59 -20.51
CA GLY A 308 -6.62 -4.91 -19.89
C GLY A 308 -6.69 -4.85 -18.35
N VAL A 309 -6.03 -3.88 -17.72
CA VAL A 309 -6.07 -3.67 -16.26
C VAL A 309 -7.49 -3.36 -15.80
N LEU A 310 -8.21 -2.47 -16.50
CA LEU A 310 -9.58 -2.10 -16.14
C LEU A 310 -10.54 -3.29 -16.27
N ILE A 311 -10.48 -4.04 -17.36
CA ILE A 311 -11.31 -5.23 -17.59
C ILE A 311 -11.00 -6.30 -16.53
N GLY A 312 -9.71 -6.62 -16.34
CA GLY A 312 -9.27 -7.62 -15.36
C GLY A 312 -9.68 -7.24 -13.94
N SER A 313 -9.49 -5.97 -13.56
CA SER A 313 -9.89 -5.46 -12.24
C SER A 313 -11.39 -5.49 -12.04
N LEU A 314 -12.19 -5.15 -13.06
CA LEU A 314 -13.65 -5.22 -12.98
C LEU A 314 -14.13 -6.67 -12.82
N ILE A 315 -13.60 -7.61 -13.59
CA ILE A 315 -13.93 -9.03 -13.49
C ILE A 315 -13.57 -9.55 -12.09
N SER A 316 -12.36 -9.25 -11.61
CA SER A 316 -11.89 -9.59 -10.27
C SER A 316 -12.78 -9.03 -9.17
N ALA A 317 -13.17 -7.76 -9.27
CA ALA A 317 -14.07 -7.11 -8.33
C ALA A 317 -15.46 -7.78 -8.30
N VAL A 318 -16.05 -8.07 -9.46
CA VAL A 318 -17.39 -8.66 -9.56
C VAL A 318 -17.38 -10.10 -9.03
N ILE A 319 -16.46 -10.94 -9.50
CA ILE A 319 -16.39 -12.34 -9.07
C ILE A 319 -16.01 -12.42 -7.59
N GLY A 320 -15.05 -11.61 -7.12
CA GLY A 320 -14.64 -11.58 -5.72
C GLY A 320 -15.78 -11.16 -4.80
N SER A 321 -16.54 -10.13 -5.19
CA SER A 321 -17.74 -9.70 -4.47
C SER A 321 -18.80 -10.80 -4.41
N PHE A 322 -19.03 -11.50 -5.52
CA PHE A 322 -19.98 -12.61 -5.56
C PHE A 322 -19.54 -13.79 -4.66
N LEU A 323 -18.25 -14.15 -4.69
CA LEU A 323 -17.70 -15.20 -3.83
C LEU A 323 -17.77 -14.80 -2.34
N LEU A 324 -17.49 -13.54 -2.01
CA LEU A 324 -17.67 -13.03 -0.65
C LEU A 324 -19.12 -13.13 -0.21
N TYR A 325 -20.06 -12.67 -1.02
CA TYR A 325 -21.49 -12.78 -0.72
C TYR A 325 -21.92 -14.21 -0.39
N LEU A 326 -21.42 -15.20 -1.13
CA LEU A 326 -21.72 -16.62 -0.88
C LEU A 326 -21.06 -17.17 0.39
N THR A 327 -19.87 -16.68 0.74
CA THR A 327 -19.12 -17.16 1.91
C THR A 327 -19.55 -16.49 3.21
N THR A 328 -19.94 -15.21 3.19
CA THR A 328 -20.41 -14.49 4.38
C THR A 328 -21.86 -14.81 4.75
N ARG A 329 -22.66 -15.33 3.82
CA ARG A 329 -24.04 -15.79 4.12
C ARG A 329 -24.10 -17.13 4.86
N LYS A 330 -23.00 -17.88 4.87
CA LYS A 330 -22.89 -19.20 5.50
C LYS A 330 -22.20 -19.19 6.87
N SER A 331 -21.64 -18.05 7.27
CA SER A 331 -21.03 -17.81 8.58
C SER A 331 -22.00 -17.07 9.50
#